data_AF-A0A7S3RJB3-F1
#
_entry.id   AF-A0A7S3RJB3-F1
#
_cell.length_a   1.000
_cell.length_b   1.000
_cell.length_c   1.000
_cell.angle_alpha   90.00
_cell.angle_beta   90.00
_cell.angle_gamma   90.00
#
_symmetry.space_group_name_H-M   'P 1'
#
loop_
_entity.id
_entity.type
_entity.pdbx_description
1 polymer ?
#
loop_
_entity_poly.entity_id
_entity_poly.type
_entity_poly.pdbx_seq_one_letter_code
_entity_poly.pdbx_strand_id
1 'polypeptide(L)'
;KQAGRARGGGAQAGEAQPSPWASRVTLLGDAAHAMTPFKGQGANQTLVDAALLGNLLAAALAGRGEGGTASALARYEREMCDKAEPKVAASRRAALLYHSAAALEPGSYGVSGVPAEEAAALLAELSRRGVTASDAGAL
;
A
#
# COMPACT_ATOMS: atom_id res chain seq x y z
N LYS A 1 -26.81 59.63 -26.60
CA LYS A 1 -26.70 59.51 -25.12
C LYS A 1 -26.07 58.14 -24.84
N GLN A 2 -24.75 58.06 -24.59
CA GLN A 2 -24.14 57.95 -23.24
C GLN A 2 -24.81 56.87 -22.36
N ALA A 3 -24.15 56.06 -21.53
CA ALA A 3 -22.76 55.68 -21.26
C ALA A 3 -22.83 54.73 -20.03
N GLY A 4 -21.85 53.84 -19.86
CA GLY A 4 -21.48 53.24 -18.57
C GLY A 4 -22.24 51.96 -18.18
N ARG A 5 -21.66 50.99 -17.47
CA ARG A 5 -20.34 50.88 -16.85
C ARG A 5 -20.11 49.40 -16.54
N ALA A 6 -18.89 48.94 -16.73
CA ALA A 6 -18.41 47.64 -16.28
C ALA A 6 -18.56 47.44 -14.76
N ARG A 7 -18.83 46.20 -14.33
CA ARG A 7 -18.23 45.59 -13.13
C ARG A 7 -17.89 44.14 -13.42
N GLY A 8 -16.60 43.87 -13.45
CA GLY A 8 -16.07 42.52 -13.39
C GLY A 8 -16.31 41.88 -12.03
N GLY A 9 -16.19 40.57 -12.01
CA GLY A 9 -16.20 39.73 -10.83
C GLY A 9 -15.80 38.34 -11.28
N GLY A 10 -14.50 38.14 -11.50
CA GLY A 10 -13.96 36.81 -11.66
C GLY A 10 -14.41 35.98 -10.46
N ALA A 11 -15.05 34.86 -10.74
CA ALA A 11 -15.29 33.84 -9.73
C ALA A 11 -13.91 33.33 -9.29
N GLN A 12 -13.36 33.96 -8.26
CA GLN A 12 -12.29 33.35 -7.49
C GLN A 12 -12.89 32.06 -6.95
N ALA A 13 -12.44 30.94 -7.52
CA ALA A 13 -12.62 29.63 -6.91
C ALA A 13 -12.13 29.78 -5.47
N GLY A 14 -13.06 29.77 -4.52
CA GLY A 14 -12.74 29.94 -3.13
C GLY A 14 -11.69 28.91 -2.75
N GLU A 15 -10.51 29.38 -2.34
CA GLU A 15 -9.53 28.55 -1.67
C GLU A 15 -10.26 27.81 -0.54
N ALA A 16 -10.31 26.49 -0.65
CA ALA A 16 -10.81 25.63 0.39
C ALA A 16 -10.01 25.96 1.66
N GLN A 17 -10.66 26.68 2.59
CA GLN A 17 -10.07 27.08 3.85
C GLN A 17 -9.55 25.80 4.53
N PRO A 18 -8.23 25.67 4.78
CA PRO A 18 -7.74 24.49 5.45
C PRO A 18 -8.39 24.43 6.83
N SER A 19 -9.02 23.29 7.13
CA SER A 19 -9.59 23.01 8.44
C SER A 19 -8.56 23.38 9.52
N PRO A 20 -8.91 24.23 10.52
CA PRO A 20 -8.05 24.58 11.65
C PRO A 20 -7.54 23.40 12.50
N TRP A 21 -7.90 22.17 12.12
CA TRP A 21 -7.52 20.90 12.71
C TRP A 21 -7.22 19.89 11.60
N ALA A 22 -6.31 20.22 10.69
CA ALA A 22 -5.63 19.18 9.92
C ALA A 22 -4.98 18.22 10.95
N SER A 23 -5.62 17.06 11.13
CA SER A 23 -5.30 16.07 12.16
C SER A 23 -3.78 15.85 12.25
N ARG A 24 -3.22 15.90 13.47
CA ARG A 24 -1.83 15.46 13.75
C ARG A 24 -1.74 13.97 14.05
N VAL A 25 -2.84 13.25 13.83
CA VAL A 25 -2.99 11.84 14.13
C VAL A 25 -3.24 11.11 12.82
N THR A 26 -2.56 9.98 12.62
CA THR A 26 -2.79 9.08 11.50
C THR A 26 -2.72 7.63 11.99
N LEU A 27 -3.17 6.70 11.17
CA LEU A 27 -3.21 5.26 11.45
C LEU A 27 -2.05 4.55 10.76
N LEU A 28 -1.63 3.42 11.31
CA LEU A 28 -0.55 2.60 10.78
C LEU A 28 -0.78 1.12 11.09
N GLY A 29 -0.35 0.25 10.19
CA GLY A 29 -0.47 -1.21 10.34
C GLY A 29 -1.92 -1.67 10.35
N ASP A 30 -2.22 -2.68 11.18
CA ASP A 30 -3.56 -3.26 11.27
C ASP A 30 -4.65 -2.23 11.63
N ALA A 31 -4.30 -1.15 12.34
CA ALA A 31 -5.25 -0.07 12.61
C ALA A 31 -5.72 0.65 11.33
N ALA A 32 -4.89 0.68 10.29
CA ALA A 32 -5.20 1.29 9.00
C ALA A 32 -5.68 0.26 7.95
N HIS A 33 -5.08 -0.94 7.92
CA HIS A 33 -5.25 -1.89 6.82
C HIS A 33 -5.21 -3.36 7.28
N ALA A 34 -5.96 -3.68 8.32
CA ALA A 34 -6.14 -5.07 8.77
C ALA A 34 -6.44 -6.01 7.58
N MET A 35 -5.68 -7.11 7.51
CA MET A 35 -5.78 -8.08 6.43
C MET A 35 -5.84 -9.50 6.97
N THR A 36 -6.47 -10.39 6.20
CA THR A 36 -6.44 -11.82 6.50
C THR A 36 -5.00 -12.36 6.44
N PRO A 37 -4.65 -13.44 7.17
CA PRO A 37 -3.25 -13.88 7.28
C PRO A 37 -2.73 -14.68 6.07
N PHE A 38 -3.53 -14.85 5.00
CA PHE A 38 -3.24 -15.79 3.90
C PHE A 38 -2.18 -15.33 2.89
N LYS A 39 -1.58 -14.15 3.09
CA LYS A 39 -0.41 -13.69 2.32
C LYS A 39 0.80 -13.35 3.18
N GLY A 40 0.67 -13.36 4.52
CA GLY A 40 1.75 -13.01 5.43
C GLY A 40 2.34 -11.61 5.23
N GLN A 41 1.58 -10.66 4.64
CA GLN A 41 2.10 -9.34 4.27
C GLN A 41 1.79 -8.23 5.30
N GLY A 42 1.01 -8.50 6.35
CA GLY A 42 0.58 -7.45 7.29
C GLY A 42 1.75 -6.75 7.98
N ALA A 43 2.64 -7.52 8.61
CA ALA A 43 3.83 -6.98 9.28
C ALA A 43 4.79 -6.31 8.28
N ASN A 44 5.06 -6.96 7.14
CA ASN A 44 5.93 -6.40 6.11
C ASN A 44 5.41 -5.05 5.60
N GLN A 45 4.09 -4.94 5.37
CA GLN A 45 3.47 -3.70 4.95
C GLN A 45 3.59 -2.63 6.03
N THR A 46 3.34 -2.99 7.29
CA THR A 46 3.48 -2.08 8.43
C THR A 46 4.89 -1.50 8.55
N LEU A 47 5.94 -2.30 8.29
CA LEU A 47 7.33 -1.82 8.29
C LEU A 47 7.60 -0.82 7.16
N VAL A 48 7.09 -1.08 5.95
CA VAL A 48 7.20 -0.15 4.81
C VAL A 48 6.47 1.17 5.12
N ASP A 49 5.29 1.09 5.72
CA ASP A 49 4.50 2.26 6.09
C ASP A 49 5.19 3.09 7.18
N ALA A 50 5.78 2.42 8.18
CA ALA A 50 6.53 3.09 9.24
C ALA A 50 7.74 3.85 8.69
N ALA A 51 8.48 3.24 7.75
CA ALA A 51 9.60 3.92 7.08
C ALA A 51 9.13 5.13 6.25
N LEU A 52 8.02 4.99 5.52
CA LEU A 52 7.43 6.09 4.75
C LEU A 52 7.00 7.24 5.66
N LEU A 53 6.21 6.95 6.71
CA LEU A 53 5.73 7.94 7.66
C LEU A 53 6.89 8.65 8.34
N GLY A 54 7.90 7.91 8.82
CA GLY A 54 9.09 8.46 9.44
C GLY A 54 9.85 9.43 8.54
N ASN A 55 10.06 9.07 7.27
CA ASN A 55 10.74 9.92 6.30
C ASN A 55 9.96 11.21 6.01
N LEU A 56 8.64 11.12 5.83
CA LEU A 56 7.78 12.27 5.55
C LEU A 56 7.72 13.22 6.75
N LEU A 57 7.60 12.69 7.97
CA LEU A 57 7.62 13.48 9.20
C LEU A 57 8.98 14.15 9.42
N ALA A 58 10.08 13.43 9.23
CA ALA A 58 11.43 13.98 9.36
C ALA A 58 11.68 15.14 8.38
N ALA A 59 11.24 15.00 7.12
CA ALA A 59 11.32 16.07 6.13
C ALA A 59 10.48 17.30 6.52
N ALA A 60 9.24 17.08 6.99
CA ALA A 60 8.36 18.16 7.44
C ALA A 60 8.91 18.91 8.65
N LEU A 61 9.44 18.19 9.65
CA LEU A 61 10.01 18.78 10.87
C LEU A 61 11.30 19.56 10.59
N ALA A 62 12.08 19.15 9.58
CA ALA A 62 13.27 19.87 9.14
C ALA A 62 12.98 21.06 8.21
N GLY A 63 11.70 21.38 7.95
CA GLY A 63 11.31 22.45 7.02
C GLY A 63 11.63 22.14 5.56
N ARG A 64 11.92 20.88 5.21
CA ARG A 64 12.25 20.44 3.85
C ARG A 64 11.04 19.97 3.04
N GLY A 65 9.83 20.02 3.61
CA GLY A 65 8.59 19.56 3.00
C GLY A 65 7.60 20.69 2.79
N GLU A 66 6.91 20.69 1.64
CA GLU A 66 5.83 21.62 1.34
C GLU A 66 4.61 21.33 2.23
N GLY A 67 4.07 22.37 2.89
CA GLY A 67 2.82 22.27 3.67
C GLY A 67 2.95 21.59 5.04
N GLY A 68 4.17 21.37 5.54
CA GLY A 68 4.43 20.92 6.92
C GLY A 68 3.85 19.55 7.27
N THR A 69 3.60 19.31 8.56
CA THR A 69 3.13 18.01 9.08
C THR A 69 1.81 17.56 8.45
N ALA A 70 0.86 18.47 8.26
CA ALA A 70 -0.44 18.13 7.68
C ALA A 70 -0.32 17.56 6.26
N SER A 71 0.48 18.22 5.42
CA SER A 71 0.77 17.75 4.05
C SER A 71 1.50 16.41 4.05
N ALA A 72 2.46 16.23 4.95
CA ALA A 72 3.18 14.97 5.12
C ALA A 72 2.26 13.81 5.50
N LEU A 73 1.33 14.02 6.44
CA LEU A 73 0.34 13.01 6.83
C LEU A 73 -0.62 12.69 5.68
N ALA A 74 -1.16 13.70 5.00
CA ALA A 74 -2.05 13.48 3.85
C ALA A 74 -1.34 12.71 2.72
N ARG A 75 -0.05 12.98 2.50
CA ARG A 75 0.76 12.23 1.53
C ARG A 75 0.98 10.78 1.99
N TYR A 76 1.33 10.59 3.25
CA TYR A 76 1.50 9.26 3.83
C TYR A 76 0.23 8.43 3.66
N GLU A 77 -0.93 8.97 4.02
CA GLU A 77 -2.21 8.25 3.97
C GLU A 77 -2.56 7.78 2.56
N ARG A 78 -2.38 8.64 1.54
CA ARG A 78 -2.58 8.25 0.14
C ARG A 78 -1.65 7.11 -0.26
N GLU A 79 -0.35 7.29 -0.07
CA GLU A 79 0.65 6.30 -0.48
C GLU A 79 0.52 4.97 0.27
N MET A 80 0.13 5.01 1.55
CA MET A 80 -0.14 3.84 2.38
C MET A 80 -1.36 3.08 1.84
N CYS A 81 -2.48 3.77 1.58
CA CYS A 81 -3.69 3.16 1.03
C CYS A 81 -3.42 2.51 -0.34
N ASP A 82 -2.76 3.23 -1.25
CA ASP A 82 -2.42 2.74 -2.58
C ASP A 82 -1.58 1.45 -2.52
N LYS A 83 -0.67 1.34 -1.55
CA LYS A 83 0.19 0.17 -1.36
C LYS A 83 -0.53 -0.98 -0.66
N ALA A 84 -1.41 -0.68 0.30
CA ALA A 84 -2.07 -1.68 1.14
C ALA A 84 -3.28 -2.33 0.46
N GLU A 85 -4.09 -1.56 -0.27
CA GLU A 85 -5.33 -2.02 -0.90
C GLU A 85 -5.17 -3.30 -1.75
N PRO A 86 -4.22 -3.39 -2.72
CA PRO A 86 -4.07 -4.61 -3.50
C PRO A 86 -3.65 -5.82 -2.66
N LYS A 87 -2.93 -5.60 -1.54
CA LYS A 87 -2.49 -6.67 -0.63
C LYS A 87 -3.64 -7.18 0.23
N VAL A 88 -4.46 -6.29 0.76
CA VAL A 88 -5.70 -6.63 1.49
C VAL A 88 -6.62 -7.44 0.57
N ALA A 89 -6.85 -6.95 -0.65
CA ALA A 89 -7.70 -7.62 -1.62
C ALA A 89 -7.13 -9.00 -2.03
N ALA A 90 -5.82 -9.10 -2.28
CA ALA A 90 -5.18 -10.37 -2.61
C ALA A 90 -5.23 -11.38 -1.46
N SER A 91 -5.04 -10.92 -0.21
CA SER A 91 -5.15 -11.79 0.96
C SER A 91 -6.58 -12.28 1.14
N ARG A 92 -7.58 -11.41 0.95
CA ARG A 92 -8.99 -11.80 0.99
C ARG A 92 -9.34 -12.83 -0.09
N ARG A 93 -8.84 -12.65 -1.33
CA ARG A 93 -9.04 -13.64 -2.40
C ARG A 93 -8.40 -14.99 -2.04
N ALA A 94 -7.20 -14.98 -1.46
CA ALA A 94 -6.54 -16.19 -0.99
C ALA A 94 -7.34 -16.88 0.12
N ALA A 95 -7.89 -16.12 1.07
CA ALA A 95 -8.80 -16.64 2.09
C ALA A 95 -9.96 -17.42 1.47
N LEU A 96 -10.66 -16.80 0.50
CA LEU A 96 -11.80 -17.42 -0.16
C LEU A 96 -11.41 -18.65 -0.96
N LEU A 97 -10.28 -18.61 -1.68
CA LEU A 97 -9.79 -19.76 -2.44
C LEU A 97 -9.47 -20.93 -1.52
N TYR A 98 -8.66 -20.71 -0.49
CA TYR A 98 -8.20 -21.78 0.43
C TYR A 98 -9.32 -22.40 1.27
N HIS A 99 -10.48 -21.75 1.36
CA HIS A 99 -11.67 -22.28 2.05
C HIS A 99 -12.78 -22.68 1.06
N SER A 100 -12.44 -22.90 -0.21
CA SER A 100 -13.36 -23.39 -1.23
C SER A 100 -13.04 -24.83 -1.61
N ALA A 101 -14.02 -25.56 -2.15
CA ALA A 101 -13.79 -26.91 -2.70
C ALA A 101 -12.71 -26.91 -3.79
N ALA A 102 -12.56 -25.81 -4.53
CA ALA A 102 -11.55 -25.68 -5.58
C ALA A 102 -10.13 -25.83 -5.04
N ALA A 103 -9.84 -25.48 -3.78
CA ALA A 103 -8.50 -25.66 -3.20
C ALA A 103 -8.06 -27.13 -3.09
N LEU A 104 -9.01 -28.07 -3.17
CA LEU A 104 -8.71 -29.51 -3.18
C LEU A 104 -8.30 -30.00 -4.56
N GLU A 105 -8.60 -29.25 -5.62
CA GLU A 105 -8.24 -29.60 -6.99
C GLU A 105 -6.74 -29.37 -7.21
N PRO A 106 -5.99 -30.36 -7.72
CA PRO A 106 -4.56 -30.19 -8.01
C PRO A 106 -4.31 -29.02 -8.97
N GLY A 107 -3.38 -28.14 -8.60
CA GLY A 107 -3.02 -26.96 -9.41
C GLY A 107 -3.95 -25.75 -9.26
N SER A 108 -4.98 -25.83 -8.40
CA SER A 108 -5.89 -24.72 -8.09
C SER A 108 -5.22 -23.51 -7.42
N TYR A 109 -4.04 -23.72 -6.82
CA TYR A 109 -3.22 -22.67 -6.25
C TYR A 109 -1.79 -22.76 -6.80
N GLY A 110 -1.22 -21.58 -7.04
CA GLY A 110 0.16 -21.44 -7.49
C GLY A 110 1.20 -21.68 -6.40
N VAL A 111 2.47 -21.78 -6.80
CA VAL A 111 3.62 -21.88 -5.90
C VAL A 111 4.29 -20.52 -5.82
N SER A 112 4.44 -19.95 -4.62
CA SER A 112 5.11 -18.65 -4.41
C SER A 112 4.52 -17.49 -5.26
N GLY A 113 3.23 -17.54 -5.60
CA GLY A 113 2.59 -16.54 -6.44
C GLY A 113 2.74 -16.76 -7.95
N VAL A 114 3.39 -17.85 -8.37
CA VAL A 114 3.48 -18.29 -9.76
C VAL A 114 2.37 -19.30 -10.06
N PRO A 115 1.64 -19.17 -11.19
CA PRO A 115 0.61 -20.14 -11.59
C PRO A 115 1.15 -21.58 -11.62
N ALA A 116 0.28 -22.56 -11.39
CA ALA A 116 0.70 -23.95 -11.25
C ALA A 116 1.38 -24.49 -12.55
N GLU A 117 0.92 -24.03 -13.70
CA GLU A 117 1.46 -24.32 -15.02
C GLU A 117 2.89 -23.80 -15.23
N GLU A 118 3.27 -22.72 -14.54
CA GLU A 118 4.59 -22.10 -14.61
C GLU A 118 5.52 -22.56 -13.49
N ALA A 119 5.00 -23.26 -12.47
CA ALA A 119 5.76 -23.66 -11.29
C ALA A 119 6.97 -24.54 -11.65
N ALA A 120 6.84 -25.43 -12.64
CA ALA A 120 7.94 -26.27 -13.10
C ALA A 120 9.11 -25.44 -13.67
N ALA A 121 8.80 -24.40 -14.46
CA ALA A 121 9.81 -23.52 -15.02
C ALA A 121 10.49 -22.69 -13.93
N LEU A 122 9.73 -22.18 -12.96
CA LEU A 122 10.28 -21.48 -11.79
C LEU A 122 11.25 -22.40 -11.01
N LEU A 123 10.84 -23.63 -10.70
CA LEU A 123 11.66 -24.56 -9.92
C LEU A 123 12.94 -24.95 -10.66
N ALA A 124 12.87 -25.14 -11.98
CA ALA A 124 14.05 -25.39 -12.80
C ALA A 124 15.01 -24.20 -12.78
N GLU A 125 14.49 -22.98 -12.87
CA GLU A 125 15.31 -21.76 -12.81
C GLU A 125 15.94 -21.54 -11.43
N LEU A 126 15.20 -21.79 -10.35
CA LEU A 126 15.73 -21.73 -8.98
C LEU A 126 16.85 -22.76 -8.79
N SER A 127 16.65 -23.98 -9.26
CA SER A 127 17.66 -25.05 -9.18
C SER A 127 18.92 -24.68 -9.97
N ARG A 128 18.77 -24.13 -11.18
CA ARG A 128 19.88 -23.65 -12.01
C ARG A 128 20.68 -22.53 -11.33
N ARG A 129 20.03 -21.71 -10.48
CA ARG A 129 20.67 -20.67 -9.67
C ARG A 129 21.24 -21.19 -8.35
N GLY A 130 21.16 -22.49 -8.08
CA GLY A 130 21.60 -23.08 -6.80
C GLY A 130 20.69 -22.73 -5.63
N VAL A 131 19.46 -22.25 -5.88
CA VAL A 131 18.45 -22.02 -4.86
C VAL A 131 17.65 -23.31 -4.70
N THR A 132 18.15 -24.20 -3.85
CA THR A 132 17.52 -25.49 -3.55
C THR A 132 17.23 -25.59 -2.04
N ALA A 133 16.31 -26.46 -1.66
CA ALA A 133 16.03 -26.75 -0.25
C ALA A 133 17.08 -27.68 0.40
N SER A 134 18.12 -28.09 -0.33
CA SER A 134 19.10 -29.08 0.12
C SER A 134 20.24 -28.42 0.91
N ASP A 135 20.03 -28.24 2.23
CA ASP A 135 20.78 -28.94 3.28
C ASP A 135 20.24 -28.55 4.67
N ALA A 136 19.28 -29.34 5.17
CA ALA A 136 18.99 -29.47 6.60
C ALA A 136 19.82 -30.62 7.20
N GLY A 137 21.11 -30.66 6.84
CA GLY A 137 22.04 -31.75 7.14
C GLY A 137 23.41 -31.26 7.58
N ALA A 138 23.48 -30.24 8.44
CA ALA A 138 24.67 -29.86 9.19
C ALA A 138 24.30 -28.96 10.39
N LEU A 139 23.68 -29.56 11.42
CA LEU A 139 23.68 -29.07 12.79
C LEU A 139 24.00 -30.24 13.72
#